data_AF-A0A485KD27-F1
#
_entry.id   AF-A0A485KD27-F1
#
_cell.length_a   1.000
_cell.length_b   1.000
_cell.length_c   1.000
_cell.angle_alpha   90.00
_cell.angle_beta   90.00
_cell.angle_gamma   90.00
#
_symmetry.space_group_name_H-M   'P 1'
#
loop_
_entity.id
_entity.type
_entity.pdbx_description
1 polymer ?
#
loop_
_entity_poly.entity_id
_entity_poly.type
_entity_poly.pdbx_seq_one_letter_code
_entity_poly.pdbx_strand_id
1 'polypeptide(L)'
;MVWRLALQRGVRVSFHGARARTCAYSTGINSFSNELEQKVNLPFDSNRFITQLQYQGFTTEQAESILDTLKSTMKESLENQDVVLATKSEHVQLKSELTDRVFNSTLKFGMHALLPQVGIASEAHAVDIAQRHMRDLLERDFNNLKQDIRMIEKNDFDKVRAEIVDMEKRFLMQKQLTDRMVHKLQLANETMETMIMKFSVAGGAALVVLIALVGSYFEKS
;
A
#
# COMPACT_ATOMS: atom_id res chain seq x y z
N MET A 1 -5.46 1.47 -86.41
CA MET A 1 -5.68 2.86 -86.86
C MET A 1 -7.18 3.09 -86.84
N VAL A 2 -7.68 3.84 -85.85
CA VAL A 2 -8.05 5.27 -86.01
C VAL A 2 -9.47 5.38 -86.55
N TRP A 3 -10.43 6.09 -85.97
CA TRP A 3 -10.59 6.88 -84.75
C TRP A 3 -12.11 7.22 -84.73
N ARG A 4 -12.65 7.65 -83.58
CA ARG A 4 -13.78 8.59 -83.43
C ARG A 4 -15.19 8.18 -83.89
N LEU A 5 -16.05 7.98 -82.90
CA LEU A 5 -17.40 8.55 -82.73
C LEU A 5 -17.84 8.07 -81.33
N ALA A 6 -18.46 8.82 -80.43
CA ALA A 6 -18.83 10.21 -80.35
C ALA A 6 -19.05 10.47 -78.84
N LEU A 7 -18.53 11.59 -78.36
CA LEU A 7 -18.85 12.12 -77.04
C LEU A 7 -20.13 12.94 -77.19
N GLN A 8 -21.22 12.60 -76.49
CA GLN A 8 -22.02 13.57 -75.73
C GLN A 8 -23.25 12.93 -75.08
N ARG A 9 -23.23 13.01 -73.74
CA ARG A 9 -24.33 13.40 -72.85
C ARG A 9 -25.57 12.50 -72.81
N GLY A 10 -25.59 11.71 -71.73
CA GLY A 10 -26.45 12.11 -70.62
C GLY A 10 -27.66 11.23 -70.38
N VAL A 11 -27.45 10.09 -69.72
CA VAL A 11 -28.47 9.52 -68.81
C VAL A 11 -27.76 9.04 -67.55
N ARG A 12 -28.14 9.68 -66.45
CA ARG A 12 -27.76 9.42 -65.07
C ARG A 12 -28.45 8.13 -64.63
N VAL A 13 -27.70 7.05 -64.45
CA VAL A 13 -28.24 5.81 -63.86
C VAL A 13 -27.75 5.71 -62.42
N SER A 14 -28.68 5.95 -61.49
CA SER A 14 -28.51 5.73 -60.06
C SER A 14 -28.15 4.28 -59.78
N PHE A 15 -26.96 4.04 -59.23
CA PHE A 15 -26.65 2.74 -58.63
C PHE A 15 -27.14 2.70 -57.20
N HIS A 16 -28.08 1.77 -56.98
CA HIS A 16 -28.55 1.32 -55.67
C HIS A 16 -27.39 0.93 -54.75
N GLY A 17 -27.52 1.35 -53.49
CA GLY A 17 -26.60 1.03 -52.41
C GLY A 17 -26.44 -0.47 -52.19
N ALA A 18 -25.27 -0.99 -52.58
CA ALA A 18 -24.80 -2.30 -52.19
C ALA A 18 -24.18 -2.22 -50.79
N ARG A 19 -25.06 -2.41 -49.79
CA ARG A 19 -24.86 -3.13 -48.52
C ARG A 19 -23.41 -3.55 -48.21
N ALA A 20 -22.67 -2.69 -47.52
CA ALA A 20 -21.43 -3.07 -46.86
C ALA A 20 -21.78 -4.03 -45.70
N ARG A 21 -21.32 -5.27 -45.83
CA ARG A 21 -21.33 -6.27 -44.76
C ARG A 21 -20.24 -5.90 -43.77
N THR A 22 -20.62 -5.31 -42.64
CA THR A 22 -19.79 -5.30 -41.44
C THR A 22 -19.86 -6.69 -40.81
N CYS A 23 -18.79 -7.46 -40.95
CA CYS A 23 -18.57 -8.66 -40.16
C CYS A 23 -18.41 -8.23 -38.70
N ALA A 24 -19.42 -8.52 -37.89
CA ALA A 24 -19.31 -8.53 -36.44
C ALA A 24 -18.32 -9.63 -36.05
N TYR A 25 -17.16 -9.26 -35.52
CA TYR A 25 -16.30 -10.19 -34.81
C TYR A 25 -16.79 -10.24 -33.37
N SER A 26 -17.64 -11.22 -33.08
CA SER A 26 -17.94 -11.61 -31.70
C SER A 26 -16.77 -12.41 -31.16
N THR A 27 -16.04 -11.85 -30.21
CA THR A 27 -15.30 -12.65 -29.24
C THR A 27 -15.66 -12.12 -27.86
N GLY A 28 -16.57 -12.84 -27.22
CA GLY A 28 -16.81 -12.69 -25.80
C GLY A 28 -15.55 -13.09 -25.04
N ILE A 29 -15.07 -12.20 -24.20
CA ILE A 29 -14.29 -12.54 -23.03
C ILE A 29 -14.94 -11.79 -21.87
N ASN A 30 -15.74 -12.58 -21.13
CA ASN A 30 -16.14 -12.42 -19.75
C ASN A 30 -16.69 -11.06 -19.32
N SER A 31 -18.03 -10.99 -19.36
CA SER A 31 -18.86 -10.28 -18.41
C SER A 31 -18.43 -10.60 -16.97
N PHE A 32 -17.50 -9.81 -16.41
CA PHE A 32 -17.33 -9.68 -14.97
C PHE A 32 -18.17 -8.47 -14.52
N SER A 33 -19.39 -8.78 -14.09
CA SER A 33 -20.23 -8.08 -13.13
C SER A 33 -19.96 -6.58 -12.93
N ASN A 34 -20.42 -5.75 -13.88
CA ASN A 34 -20.52 -4.30 -13.72
C ASN A 34 -21.88 -3.91 -13.10
N GLU A 35 -22.30 -4.59 -12.04
CA GLU A 35 -23.61 -4.37 -11.38
C GLU A 35 -23.54 -4.29 -9.84
N LEU A 36 -22.36 -4.17 -9.23
CA LEU A 36 -22.24 -4.00 -7.77
C LEU A 36 -21.17 -2.97 -7.37
N GLU A 37 -21.12 -1.83 -8.07
CA GLU A 37 -20.68 -0.60 -7.41
C GLU A 37 -21.84 0.40 -7.45
N GLN A 38 -22.95 0.00 -6.83
CA GLN A 38 -23.72 0.99 -6.10
C GLN A 38 -22.76 1.57 -5.08
N LYS A 39 -22.12 2.68 -5.43
CA LYS A 39 -21.36 3.54 -4.53
C LYS A 39 -22.33 3.98 -3.45
N VAL A 40 -22.54 3.11 -2.46
CA VAL A 40 -23.32 3.47 -1.29
C VAL A 40 -22.41 4.38 -0.51
N ASN A 41 -22.45 5.65 -0.86
CA ASN A 41 -21.87 6.74 -0.11
C ASN A 41 -22.73 6.89 1.16
N LEU A 42 -22.70 5.86 2.02
CA LEU A 42 -23.30 5.92 3.34
C LEU A 42 -22.39 6.85 4.14
N PRO A 43 -22.87 8.03 4.54
CA PRO A 43 -22.11 8.87 5.45
C PRO A 43 -21.82 8.06 6.72
N PHE A 44 -20.55 8.03 7.12
CA PHE A 44 -20.14 7.33 8.33
C PHE A 44 -20.84 7.98 9.54
N ASP A 45 -21.72 7.22 10.21
CA ASP A 45 -22.46 7.70 11.37
C ASP A 45 -21.61 7.52 12.64
N SER A 46 -20.94 8.60 13.03
CA SER A 46 -20.09 8.67 14.22
C SER A 46 -20.86 8.39 15.50
N ASN A 47 -22.12 8.81 15.60
CA ASN A 47 -22.92 8.66 16.81
C ASN A 47 -23.35 7.20 17.00
N ARG A 48 -23.79 6.55 15.91
CA ARG A 48 -24.14 5.13 15.95
C ARG A 48 -22.94 4.26 16.32
N PHE A 49 -21.75 4.61 15.84
CA PHE A 49 -20.51 3.91 16.18
C PHE A 49 -20.18 4.03 17.68
N ILE A 50 -20.27 5.23 18.24
CA ILE A 50 -20.05 5.46 19.67
C ILE A 50 -21.08 4.71 20.52
N THR A 51 -22.37 4.75 20.16
CA THR A 51 -23.42 4.01 20.88
C THR A 51 -23.19 2.50 20.86
N GLN A 52 -22.67 1.95 19.76
CA GLN A 52 -22.33 0.53 19.68
C GLN A 52 -21.16 0.17 20.59
N LEU A 53 -20.12 1.01 20.66
CA LEU A 53 -19.00 0.79 21.58
C LEU A 53 -19.43 0.90 23.04
N GLN A 54 -20.29 1.85 23.37
CA GLN A 54 -20.87 1.97 24.70
C GLN A 54 -21.69 0.73 25.09
N TYR A 55 -22.47 0.17 24.15
CA TYR A 55 -23.20 -1.07 24.37
C TYR A 55 -22.28 -2.28 24.62
N GLN A 56 -21.06 -2.25 24.08
CA GLN A 56 -20.03 -3.26 24.32
C GLN A 56 -19.25 -3.06 25.64
N GLY A 57 -19.61 -2.05 26.42
CA GLY A 57 -19.02 -1.78 27.75
C GLY A 57 -17.84 -0.80 27.74
N PHE A 58 -17.57 -0.15 26.61
CA PHE A 58 -16.58 0.95 26.58
C PHE A 58 -17.16 2.21 27.20
N THR A 59 -16.32 2.98 27.90
CA THR A 59 -16.74 4.31 28.37
C THR A 59 -16.90 5.27 27.19
N THR A 60 -17.66 6.34 27.39
CA THR A 60 -17.87 7.39 26.38
C THR A 60 -16.54 7.95 25.86
N GLU A 61 -15.61 8.25 26.76
CA GLU A 61 -14.28 8.79 26.44
C GLU A 61 -13.43 7.79 25.64
N GLN A 62 -13.52 6.49 25.97
CA GLN A 62 -12.81 5.44 25.22
C GLN A 62 -13.39 5.27 23.81
N ALA A 63 -14.71 5.30 23.68
CA ALA A 63 -15.38 5.17 22.39
C ALA A 63 -15.05 6.35 21.45
N GLU A 64 -15.00 7.58 22.00
CA GLU A 64 -14.58 8.77 21.26
C GLU A 64 -13.11 8.71 20.83
N SER A 65 -12.22 8.27 21.72
CA SER A 65 -10.79 8.08 21.40
C SER A 65 -10.56 7.03 20.29
N ILE A 66 -11.31 5.93 20.31
CA ILE A 66 -11.28 4.90 19.26
C ILE A 66 -11.77 5.48 17.94
N LEU A 67 -12.88 6.23 17.98
CA LEU A 67 -13.42 6.87 16.79
C LEU A 67 -12.43 7.87 16.17
N ASP A 68 -11.76 8.68 16.99
CA ASP A 68 -10.78 9.66 16.52
C ASP A 68 -9.54 8.98 15.93
N THR A 69 -9.09 7.89 16.55
CA THR A 69 -8.02 7.04 15.98
C THR A 69 -8.43 6.50 14.61
N LEU A 70 -9.65 5.96 14.49
CA LEU A 70 -10.17 5.43 13.23
C LEU A 70 -10.26 6.52 12.14
N LYS A 71 -10.75 7.72 12.50
CA LYS A 71 -10.80 8.87 11.59
C LYS A 71 -9.40 9.26 11.12
N SER A 72 -8.42 9.30 12.03
CA SER A 72 -7.03 9.62 11.70
C SER A 72 -6.44 8.59 10.74
N THR A 73 -6.61 7.29 11.02
CA THR A 73 -6.11 6.21 10.15
C THR A 73 -6.78 6.22 8.77
N MET A 74 -8.10 6.46 8.71
CA MET A 74 -8.80 6.58 7.42
C MET A 74 -8.33 7.78 6.62
N LYS A 75 -8.11 8.92 7.30
CA LYS A 75 -7.57 10.12 6.66
C LYS A 75 -6.17 9.86 6.09
N GLU A 76 -5.29 9.27 6.88
CA GLU A 76 -3.93 8.90 6.46
C GLU A 76 -3.96 7.87 5.32
N SER A 77 -4.87 6.89 5.37
CA SER A 77 -5.06 5.93 4.29
C SER A 77 -5.56 6.57 2.99
N LEU A 78 -6.44 7.57 3.06
CA LEU A 78 -6.92 8.30 1.89
C LEU A 78 -5.81 9.17 1.29
N GLU A 79 -5.02 9.84 2.13
CA GLU A 79 -3.85 10.61 1.70
C GLU A 79 -2.80 9.71 1.02
N ASN A 80 -2.52 8.54 1.59
CA ASN A 80 -1.61 7.56 0.99
C ASN A 80 -2.19 6.93 -0.29
N GLN A 81 -3.50 6.72 -0.35
CA GLN A 81 -4.17 6.20 -1.54
C GLN A 81 -4.08 7.19 -2.70
N ASP A 82 -4.16 8.50 -2.44
CA ASP A 82 -3.98 9.55 -3.44
C ASP A 82 -2.55 9.58 -4.00
N VAL A 83 -1.54 9.26 -3.18
CA VAL A 83 -0.13 9.16 -3.63
C VAL A 83 0.13 7.89 -4.45
N VAL A 84 -0.55 6.78 -4.15
CA VAL A 84 -0.31 5.48 -4.79
C VAL A 84 -1.17 5.26 -6.04
N LEU A 85 -2.37 5.83 -6.09
CA LEU A 85 -3.26 5.73 -7.25
C LEU A 85 -3.10 6.95 -8.14
N ALA A 86 -2.63 6.75 -9.38
CA ALA A 86 -2.71 7.78 -10.40
C ALA A 86 -4.17 8.23 -10.53
N THR A 87 -4.43 9.50 -10.25
CA THR A 87 -5.78 10.05 -10.32
C THR A 87 -6.33 9.88 -11.74
N LYS A 88 -7.64 9.72 -11.91
CA LYS A 88 -8.23 9.55 -13.26
C LYS A 88 -7.84 10.70 -14.20
N SER A 89 -7.60 11.90 -13.67
CA SER A 89 -7.08 13.06 -14.38
C SER A 89 -5.65 12.86 -14.91
N GLU A 90 -4.73 12.36 -14.07
CA GLU A 90 -3.35 12.09 -14.48
C GLU A 90 -3.29 10.98 -15.51
N HIS A 91 -4.13 9.95 -15.39
CA HIS A 91 -4.20 8.88 -16.38
C HIS A 91 -4.69 9.37 -17.75
N VAL A 92 -5.59 10.35 -17.80
CA VAL A 92 -6.05 10.99 -19.05
C VAL A 92 -4.97 11.90 -19.62
N GLN A 93 -4.28 12.67 -18.78
CA GLN A 93 -3.19 13.55 -19.22
C GLN A 93 -1.99 12.76 -19.77
N LEU A 94 -1.59 11.69 -19.10
CA LEU A 94 -0.52 10.80 -19.59
C LEU A 94 -0.88 10.18 -20.94
N LYS A 95 -2.16 9.85 -21.16
CA LYS A 95 -2.65 9.39 -22.46
C LYS A 95 -2.57 10.47 -23.53
N SER A 96 -2.94 11.72 -23.23
CA SER A 96 -2.82 12.81 -24.21
C SER A 96 -1.36 13.09 -24.53
N GLU A 97 -0.48 13.19 -23.53
CA GLU A 97 0.94 13.42 -23.74
C GLU A 97 1.61 12.29 -24.53
N LEU A 98 1.25 11.03 -24.26
CA LEU A 98 1.74 9.89 -25.05
C LEU A 98 1.23 9.96 -26.49
N THR A 99 -0.05 10.28 -26.70
CA THR A 99 -0.65 10.41 -28.04
C THR A 99 0.03 11.50 -28.85
N ASP A 100 0.29 12.66 -28.24
CA ASP A 100 0.98 13.78 -28.89
C ASP A 100 2.43 13.47 -29.21
N ARG A 101 3.14 12.78 -28.30
CA ARG A 101 4.53 12.33 -28.55
C ARG A 101 4.58 11.28 -29.66
N VAL A 102 3.65 10.32 -29.69
CA VAL A 102 3.55 9.30 -30.75
C VAL A 102 3.20 9.95 -32.09
N PHE A 103 2.28 10.92 -32.10
CA PHE A 103 1.92 11.66 -33.30
C PHE A 103 3.10 12.49 -33.85
N ASN A 104 3.78 13.25 -32.98
CA ASN A 104 4.94 14.07 -33.37
C ASN A 104 6.13 13.21 -33.83
N SER A 105 6.35 12.07 -33.17
CA SER A 105 7.34 11.07 -33.59
C SER A 105 7.02 10.53 -35.00
N THR A 106 5.78 10.11 -35.22
CA THR A 106 5.31 9.60 -36.53
C THR A 106 5.47 10.63 -37.64
N LEU A 107 5.13 11.91 -37.37
CA LEU A 107 5.33 13.01 -38.32
C LEU A 107 6.81 13.27 -38.61
N LYS A 108 7.65 13.32 -37.57
CA LYS A 108 9.10 13.57 -37.72
C LYS A 108 9.78 12.46 -38.52
N PHE A 109 9.38 11.20 -38.32
CA PHE A 109 9.89 10.07 -39.07
C PHE A 109 9.33 9.99 -40.50
N GLY A 110 8.05 10.32 -40.69
CA GLY A 110 7.44 10.44 -42.03
C GLY A 110 8.06 11.56 -42.87
N MET A 111 8.41 12.69 -42.24
CA MET A 111 9.09 13.79 -42.92
C MET A 111 10.54 13.44 -43.31
N HIS A 112 11.22 12.63 -42.49
CA HIS A 112 12.56 12.13 -42.81
C HIS A 112 12.54 11.08 -43.94
N ALA A 113 11.40 10.40 -44.14
CA ALA A 113 11.15 9.51 -45.29
C ALA A 113 10.73 10.25 -46.57
N LEU A 114 10.47 11.56 -46.51
CA LEU A 114 10.14 12.43 -47.63
C LEU A 114 11.37 13.07 -48.29
N LEU A 115 12.59 12.75 -47.82
CA LEU A 115 13.81 12.97 -48.62
C LEU A 115 13.85 11.95 -49.77
N PRO A 116 14.09 12.41 -51.01
CA PRO A 116 13.46 11.82 -52.18
C PRO A 116 14.22 10.59 -52.64
N GLN A 117 13.54 9.45 -52.82
CA GLN A 117 13.82 8.52 -53.92
C GLN A 117 12.58 7.68 -54.26
N VAL A 118 12.11 7.91 -55.49
CA VAL A 118 11.53 6.96 -56.45
C VAL A 118 11.02 5.63 -55.89
N GLY A 119 9.71 5.39 -56.03
CA GLY A 119 9.18 4.04 -56.14
C GLY A 119 8.01 3.73 -55.23
N ILE A 120 6.83 3.70 -55.85
CA ILE A 120 5.62 2.94 -55.52
C ILE A 120 5.86 1.81 -54.51
N ALA A 121 5.54 2.05 -53.23
CA ALA A 121 5.12 1.09 -52.19
C ALA A 121 5.50 1.63 -50.80
N SER A 122 4.77 2.58 -50.22
CA SER A 122 5.09 2.99 -48.85
C SER A 122 3.95 3.68 -48.11
N GLU A 123 2.91 2.92 -47.81
CA GLU A 123 2.02 3.24 -46.67
C GLU A 123 2.20 2.21 -45.55
N ALA A 124 2.40 0.93 -45.92
CA ALA A 124 2.68 -0.16 -44.98
C ALA A 124 4.04 0.01 -44.24
N HIS A 125 5.08 0.52 -44.93
CA HIS A 125 6.43 0.57 -44.37
C HIS A 125 6.60 1.62 -43.25
N ALA A 126 5.83 2.72 -43.29
CA ALA A 126 5.83 3.72 -42.22
C ALA A 126 5.12 3.20 -40.96
N VAL A 127 4.04 2.45 -41.13
CA VAL A 127 3.31 1.78 -40.04
C VAL A 127 4.20 0.71 -39.39
N ASP A 128 4.91 -0.08 -40.19
CA ASP A 128 5.85 -1.09 -39.68
C ASP A 128 6.99 -0.49 -38.85
N ILE A 129 7.55 0.65 -39.29
CA ILE A 129 8.63 1.33 -38.55
C ILE A 129 8.10 1.94 -37.24
N ALA A 130 6.96 2.61 -37.27
CA ALA A 130 6.36 3.19 -36.07
C ALA A 130 5.96 2.10 -35.05
N GLN A 131 5.42 0.98 -35.53
CA GLN A 131 5.03 -0.15 -34.69
C GLN A 131 6.24 -0.87 -34.08
N ARG A 132 7.34 -1.02 -34.84
CA ARG A 132 8.61 -1.56 -34.30
C ARG A 132 9.22 -0.63 -33.25
N HIS A 133 9.22 0.67 -33.49
CA HIS A 133 9.79 1.64 -32.56
C HIS A 133 8.99 1.74 -31.24
N MET A 134 7.65 1.68 -31.30
CA MET A 134 6.84 1.60 -30.08
C MET A 134 7.10 0.30 -29.30
N ARG A 135 7.31 -0.81 -30.00
CA ARG A 135 7.66 -2.09 -29.36
C ARG A 135 9.00 -2.02 -28.65
N ASP A 136 10.03 -1.45 -29.27
CA ASP A 136 11.37 -1.34 -28.68
C ASP A 136 11.40 -0.43 -27.45
N LEU A 137 10.62 0.67 -27.46
CA LEU A 137 10.45 1.54 -26.30
C LEU A 137 9.74 0.81 -25.15
N LEU A 138 8.64 0.11 -25.44
CA LEU A 138 7.89 -0.66 -24.44
C LEU A 138 8.74 -1.78 -23.84
N GLU A 139 9.54 -2.47 -24.66
CA GLU A 139 10.44 -3.53 -24.21
C GLU A 139 11.52 -2.98 -23.27
N ARG A 140 12.11 -1.82 -23.60
CA ARG A 140 13.08 -1.15 -22.74
C ARG A 140 12.46 -0.70 -21.42
N ASP A 141 11.29 -0.06 -21.49
CA ASP A 141 10.60 0.45 -20.31
C ASP A 141 10.12 -0.70 -19.41
N PHE A 142 9.69 -1.83 -19.99
CA PHE A 142 9.36 -3.05 -19.25
C PHE A 142 10.59 -3.66 -18.56
N ASN A 143 11.74 -3.69 -19.24
CA ASN A 143 12.98 -4.19 -18.65
C ASN A 143 13.51 -3.29 -17.53
N ASN A 144 13.41 -1.97 -17.70
CA ASN A 144 13.75 -1.00 -16.66
C ASN A 144 12.83 -1.17 -15.45
N LEU A 145 11.51 -1.21 -15.67
CA LEU A 145 10.54 -1.39 -14.60
C LEU A 145 10.74 -2.72 -13.85
N LYS A 146 11.06 -3.80 -14.57
CA LYS A 146 11.39 -5.10 -13.98
C LYS A 146 12.64 -5.03 -13.11
N GLN A 147 13.65 -4.26 -13.52
CA GLN A 147 14.86 -4.05 -12.75
C GLN A 147 14.59 -3.18 -11.51
N ASP A 148 13.82 -2.12 -11.66
CA ASP A 148 13.46 -1.20 -10.58
C ASP A 148 12.64 -1.91 -9.50
N ILE A 149 11.62 -2.68 -9.88
CA ILE A 149 10.82 -3.50 -8.94
C ILE A 149 11.74 -4.44 -8.16
N ARG A 150 12.64 -5.16 -8.84
CA ARG A 150 13.57 -6.09 -8.18
C ARG A 150 14.55 -5.35 -7.25
N MET A 151 14.97 -4.15 -7.62
CA MET A 151 15.89 -3.34 -6.81
C MET A 151 15.19 -2.80 -5.55
N ILE A 152 13.95 -2.32 -5.70
CA ILE A 152 13.10 -1.84 -4.60
C ILE A 152 12.81 -2.99 -3.63
N GLU A 153 12.33 -4.12 -4.12
CA GLU A 153 12.04 -5.30 -3.29
C GLU A 153 13.27 -5.77 -2.51
N LYS A 154 14.45 -5.78 -3.14
CA LYS A 154 15.69 -6.18 -2.47
C LYS A 154 16.13 -5.17 -1.41
N ASN A 155 16.09 -3.87 -1.71
CA ASN A 155 16.50 -2.82 -0.78
C ASN A 155 15.57 -2.77 0.44
N ASP A 156 14.26 -2.81 0.21
CA ASP A 156 13.27 -2.80 1.28
C ASP A 156 13.38 -4.04 2.15
N PHE A 157 13.59 -5.22 1.55
CA PHE A 157 13.82 -6.45 2.31
C PHE A 157 15.08 -6.37 3.19
N ASP A 158 16.18 -5.87 2.63
CA ASP A 158 17.44 -5.70 3.38
C ASP A 158 17.27 -4.67 4.52
N LYS A 159 16.51 -3.60 4.30
CA LYS A 159 16.19 -2.59 5.31
C LYS A 159 15.33 -3.17 6.44
N VAL A 160 14.24 -3.85 6.11
CA VAL A 160 13.37 -4.52 7.10
C VAL A 160 14.17 -5.54 7.90
N ARG A 161 15.04 -6.32 7.25
CA ARG A 161 15.91 -7.27 7.93
C ARG A 161 16.88 -6.59 8.89
N ALA A 162 17.48 -5.46 8.50
CA ALA A 162 18.37 -4.70 9.37
C ALA A 162 17.63 -4.13 10.58
N GLU A 163 16.41 -3.61 10.39
CA GLU A 163 15.57 -3.12 11.47
C GLU A 163 15.17 -4.24 12.45
N ILE A 164 14.86 -5.44 11.96
CA ILE A 164 14.58 -6.61 12.81
C ILE A 164 15.80 -6.96 13.66
N VAL A 165 16.99 -7.04 13.07
CA VAL A 165 18.23 -7.36 13.80
C VAL A 165 18.53 -6.31 14.88
N ASP A 166 18.31 -5.03 14.58
CA ASP A 166 18.49 -3.97 15.56
C ASP A 166 17.46 -4.05 16.69
N MET A 167 16.19 -4.34 16.37
CA MET A 167 15.14 -4.57 17.38
C MET A 167 15.47 -5.77 18.29
N GLU A 168 15.92 -6.90 17.73
CA GLU A 168 16.33 -8.07 18.51
C GLU A 168 17.47 -7.74 19.48
N LYS A 169 18.46 -6.96 19.03
CA LYS A 169 19.58 -6.51 19.87
C LYS A 169 19.11 -5.61 21.01
N ARG A 170 18.22 -4.64 20.73
CA ARG A 170 17.64 -3.76 21.75
C ARG A 170 16.85 -4.55 22.78
N PHE A 171 16.05 -5.50 22.33
CA PHE A 171 15.28 -6.38 23.21
C PHE A 171 16.18 -7.22 24.12
N LEU A 172 17.26 -7.77 23.58
CA LEU A 172 18.21 -8.59 24.34
C LEU A 172 18.96 -7.77 25.40
N MET A 173 19.34 -6.54 25.08
CA MET A 173 19.91 -5.60 26.05
C MET A 173 18.91 -5.24 27.16
N GLN A 174 17.66 -4.98 26.80
CA GLN A 174 16.61 -4.68 27.77
C GLN A 174 16.37 -5.88 28.70
N LYS A 175 16.32 -7.09 28.16
CA LYS A 175 16.20 -8.32 28.95
C LYS A 175 17.36 -8.47 29.95
N GLN A 176 18.60 -8.24 29.53
CA GLN A 176 19.75 -8.27 30.44
C GLN A 176 19.67 -7.22 31.56
N LEU A 177 19.15 -6.02 31.26
CA LEU A 177 18.93 -5.00 32.29
C LEU A 177 17.84 -5.41 33.28
N THR A 178 16.74 -5.96 32.78
CA THR A 178 15.66 -6.51 33.61
C THR A 178 16.17 -7.65 34.50
N ASP A 179 16.94 -8.59 33.97
CA ASP A 179 17.51 -9.71 34.75
C ASP A 179 18.44 -9.20 35.87
N ARG A 180 19.30 -8.20 35.57
CA ARG A 180 20.14 -7.57 36.60
C ARG A 180 19.31 -6.85 37.66
N MET A 181 18.22 -6.21 37.27
CA MET A 181 17.33 -5.51 38.21
C MET A 181 16.61 -6.50 39.11
N VAL A 182 16.08 -7.59 38.55
CA VAL A 182 15.46 -8.69 39.31
C VAL A 182 16.46 -9.30 40.28
N HIS A 183 17.69 -9.57 39.85
CA HIS A 183 18.74 -10.08 40.74
C HIS A 183 19.05 -9.12 41.90
N LYS A 184 19.12 -7.80 41.63
CA LYS A 184 19.29 -6.80 42.70
C LYS A 184 18.12 -6.78 43.67
N LEU A 185 16.89 -6.92 43.17
CA LEU A 185 15.68 -7.02 44.00
C LEU A 185 15.69 -8.28 44.85
N GLN A 186 16.12 -9.42 44.31
CA GLN A 186 16.27 -10.67 45.05
C GLN A 186 17.28 -10.53 46.20
N LEU A 187 18.47 -9.96 45.94
CA LEU A 187 19.47 -9.70 46.98
C LEU A 187 18.96 -8.74 48.06
N ALA A 188 18.25 -7.68 47.66
CA ALA A 188 17.65 -6.76 48.60
C ALA A 188 16.60 -7.47 49.47
N ASN A 189 15.79 -8.35 48.87
CA ASN A 189 14.80 -9.15 49.59
C ASN A 189 15.45 -10.12 50.60
N GLU A 190 16.47 -10.90 50.19
CA GLU A 190 17.22 -11.79 51.09
C GLU A 190 17.85 -11.05 52.28
N THR A 191 18.39 -9.85 52.01
CA THR A 191 18.97 -8.99 53.06
C THR A 191 17.88 -8.53 54.03
N MET A 192 16.73 -8.13 53.51
CA MET A 192 15.60 -7.67 54.31
C MET A 192 15.03 -8.81 55.16
N GLU A 193 14.87 -10.02 54.61
CA GLU A 193 14.47 -11.22 55.35
C GLU A 193 15.42 -11.52 56.51
N THR A 194 16.73 -11.40 56.27
CA THR A 194 17.74 -11.61 57.32
C THR A 194 17.62 -10.59 58.45
N MET A 195 17.38 -9.32 58.11
CA MET A 195 17.18 -8.27 59.11
C MET A 195 15.90 -8.53 59.92
N ILE A 196 14.79 -8.88 59.27
CA ILE A 196 13.52 -9.20 59.93
C ILE A 196 13.70 -10.39 60.88
N MET A 197 14.38 -11.46 60.46
CA MET A 197 14.69 -12.59 61.32
C MET A 197 15.48 -12.18 62.56
N LYS A 198 16.51 -11.33 62.41
CA LYS A 198 17.31 -10.83 63.55
C LYS A 198 16.46 -10.01 64.53
N PHE A 199 15.62 -9.10 64.04
CA PHE A 199 14.73 -8.31 64.90
C PHE A 199 13.70 -9.17 65.62
N SER A 200 13.11 -10.16 64.93
CA SER A 200 12.14 -11.08 65.53
C SER A 200 12.76 -11.92 66.64
N VAL A 201 13.94 -12.51 66.40
CA VAL A 201 14.64 -13.33 67.39
C VAL A 201 15.07 -12.49 68.60
N ALA A 202 15.65 -11.30 68.37
CA ALA A 202 16.08 -10.42 69.46
C ALA A 202 14.89 -9.91 70.29
N GLY A 203 13.80 -9.51 69.64
CA GLY A 203 12.58 -9.08 70.30
C GLY A 203 11.90 -10.19 71.10
N GLY A 204 11.82 -11.40 70.54
CA GLY A 204 11.28 -12.58 71.22
C GLY A 204 12.10 -12.98 72.45
N ALA A 205 13.43 -12.99 72.34
CA ALA A 205 14.31 -13.26 73.47
C ALA A 205 14.14 -12.24 74.60
N ALA A 206 14.09 -10.94 74.27
CA ALA A 206 13.85 -9.88 75.26
C ALA A 206 12.49 -10.02 75.96
N LEU A 207 11.45 -10.39 75.21
CA LEU A 207 10.11 -10.63 75.76
C LEU A 207 10.11 -11.81 76.76
N VAL A 208 10.77 -12.92 76.41
CA VAL A 208 10.88 -14.09 77.29
C VAL A 208 11.60 -13.74 78.60
N VAL A 209 12.68 -12.95 78.53
CA VAL A 209 13.40 -12.48 79.72
C VAL A 209 12.51 -11.61 80.61
N LEU A 210 11.73 -10.71 80.03
CA LEU A 210 10.78 -9.87 80.78
C LEU A 210 9.70 -10.72 81.48
N ILE A 211 9.12 -11.70 80.77
CA ILE A 211 8.13 -12.61 81.35
C ILE A 211 8.74 -13.42 82.50
N ALA A 212 9.96 -13.94 82.33
CA ALA A 212 10.64 -14.68 83.38
C ALA A 212 10.91 -13.82 84.64
N LEU A 213 11.34 -12.57 84.45
CA LEU A 213 11.53 -11.61 85.54
C LEU A 213 10.23 -11.35 86.29
N VAL A 214 9.13 -11.06 85.57
CA VAL A 214 7.81 -10.83 86.18
C VAL A 214 7.32 -12.07 86.92
N GLY A 215 7.44 -13.25 86.31
CA GLY A 215 7.06 -14.52 86.95
C GLY A 215 7.83 -14.75 88.26
N SER A 216 9.15 -14.52 88.25
CA SER A 216 9.97 -14.66 89.45
C SER A 216 9.64 -13.65 90.56
N TYR A 217 9.12 -12.47 90.20
CA TYR A 217 8.64 -11.47 91.15
C TYR A 217 7.35 -11.89 91.86
N PHE A 218 6.42 -12.53 91.14
CA PHE A 218 5.18 -13.03 91.71
C PHE A 218 5.39 -14.26 92.61
N GLU A 219 6.37 -15.11 92.32
CA GLU A 219 6.64 -16.32 93.12
C GLU A 219 7.35 -16.03 94.46
N LYS A 220 7.94 -14.83 94.59
CA LYS A 220 8.59 -14.35 95.83
C LYS A 220 7.70 -13.49 96.72
N SER A 221 6.51 -13.12 96.26
CA SER A 221 5.52 -12.33 97.02
C SER A 221 4.43 -13.23 97.60
#